data_AF-A0A0W0Y614-F1
#
_entry.id   AF-A0A0W0Y614-F1
#
_cell.length_a   1.000
_cell.length_b   1.000
_cell.length_c   1.000
_cell.angle_alpha   90.00
_cell.angle_beta   90.00
_cell.angle_gamma   90.00
#
_symmetry.space_group_name_H-M   'P 1'
#
loop_
_entity.id
_entity.type
_entity.pdbx_description
1 polymer ?
#
loop_
_entity_poly.entity_id
_entity_poly.type
_entity_poly.pdbx_seq_one_letter_code
_entity_poly.pdbx_strand_id
1 'polypeptide(L)'
;MSDRTIQNSEMLNQMLGFEFVRRFDDAEAPYDIKELAANRDWLSVFLNYHRSKLSLTKGAEYQFLNPVQLESEKKKLKFIQELLRYQTYLNFHENRFHPLNDLNADYLKCEQLLLKIEQIQAPEDEPAKKAQLDEAIEESPDKPAKYLGFTVGKFIADKMAEIADAKTGTLIGWMSDVNERRLYWVWGGGMLSSVIEMLPDDFYRKAQAQKGIAAPAPITGYMSWVLYYTRFAINLSLLLKHTIAGPWMSAEEQKIPAWERFKTQWNQRKFSLLNDSIWGLANMACFFWLKGPGAMGMAGNFATMGLLLMDLSFSIWRFYEESTAYNKKITALYEAFAHLEEQLLNARKAATPDPAHISELEKQVREARNLLMRTELDWKYKKLGMINDMVYAGGLLAAFCVACCFFFPPAMLAPATFMMIGLIGASLCFVLNAAYAGIAGALDVSKSKALSKQDHLEARELLQLFNASTDENERKALFLEMKGLMIDSDYQEKMVRFQKIKLVRAILIDALIPAVIFASLVFMPLGAGIGIMAAGFAIAALSHIILKQFEPARDELPDFDEPLSLEYDEFSANPARKVEDLSPLKIKKSPVLFISGKGSTVVKEAEKSEAEHLLSSKNDLSTL
;
A
#
# COMPACT_ATOMS: atom_id res chain seq x y z
N MET A 1 20.01 -21.23 20.23
CA MET A 1 19.80 -20.37 19.04
C MET A 1 20.01 -21.25 17.81
N SER A 2 19.05 -21.34 16.89
CA SER A 2 19.22 -22.19 15.69
C SER A 2 20.21 -21.56 14.72
N ASP A 3 20.99 -22.36 13.99
CA ASP A 3 21.94 -21.91 12.94
C ASP A 3 21.35 -20.87 11.97
N ARG A 4 20.04 -20.93 11.70
CA ARG A 4 19.33 -19.95 10.86
C ARG A 4 19.25 -18.54 11.41
N THR A 5 19.34 -18.34 12.73
CA THR A 5 19.31 -16.99 13.33
C THR A 5 20.68 -16.31 13.16
N ILE A 6 21.76 -17.09 13.26
CA ILE A 6 23.14 -16.62 13.09
C ILE A 6 23.43 -16.30 11.61
N GLN A 7 22.99 -17.14 10.68
CA GLN A 7 23.06 -16.84 9.24
C GLN A 7 22.31 -15.55 8.86
N ASN A 8 21.14 -15.31 9.46
CA ASN A 8 20.36 -14.10 9.18
C ASN A 8 21.02 -12.83 9.74
N SER A 9 21.73 -12.89 10.88
CA SER A 9 22.47 -11.75 11.43
C SER A 9 23.75 -11.46 10.63
N GLU A 10 24.43 -12.48 10.13
CA GLU A 10 25.64 -12.32 9.32
C GLU A 10 25.33 -11.71 7.95
N MET A 11 24.25 -12.16 7.30
CA MET A 11 23.75 -11.51 6.08
C MET A 11 23.24 -10.09 6.35
N LEU A 12 22.62 -9.81 7.50
CA LEU A 12 22.26 -8.43 7.86
C LEU A 12 23.50 -7.53 7.99
N ASN A 13 24.55 -8.03 8.62
CA ASN A 13 25.82 -7.33 8.76
C ASN A 13 26.51 -7.14 7.39
N GLN A 14 26.35 -8.09 6.46
CA GLN A 14 26.82 -7.94 5.07
C GLN A 14 25.94 -6.99 4.23
N MET A 15 24.63 -6.92 4.49
CA MET A 15 23.72 -5.98 3.83
C MET A 15 23.84 -4.55 4.37
N LEU A 16 24.29 -4.39 5.62
CA LEU A 16 24.52 -3.09 6.27
C LEU A 16 25.99 -2.62 6.19
N GLY A 17 26.93 -3.54 5.96
CA GLY A 17 28.36 -3.26 5.80
C GLY A 17 28.76 -3.23 4.31
N PHE A 18 29.03 -2.05 3.79
CA PHE A 18 29.43 -1.81 2.39
C PHE A 18 30.76 -2.48 1.99
N GLU A 19 30.78 -3.77 1.67
CA GLU A 19 31.82 -4.41 0.84
C GLU A 19 31.30 -5.67 0.10
N PHE A 20 30.96 -5.56 -1.20
CA PHE A 20 31.46 -6.47 -2.26
C PHE A 20 30.98 -6.03 -3.65
N VAL A 21 31.90 -5.69 -4.55
CA VAL A 21 31.69 -5.63 -6.01
C VAL A 21 32.92 -6.25 -6.67
N ARG A 22 32.79 -7.44 -7.25
CA ARG A 22 33.67 -7.85 -8.36
C ARG A 22 33.10 -8.97 -9.23
N ARG A 23 33.03 -8.63 -10.53
CA ARG A 23 33.00 -9.44 -11.76
C ARG A 23 31.66 -10.03 -12.22
N PHE A 24 31.23 -9.52 -13.37
CA PHE A 24 30.48 -10.24 -14.38
C PHE A 24 31.29 -10.19 -15.67
N ASP A 25 31.72 -11.36 -16.15
CA ASP A 25 31.68 -11.67 -17.59
C ASP A 25 31.99 -13.13 -17.94
N ASP A 26 32.37 -14.03 -17.00
CA ASP A 26 32.77 -15.40 -17.43
C ASP A 26 32.43 -16.58 -16.48
N ALA A 27 31.49 -16.50 -15.54
CA ALA A 27 31.25 -17.64 -14.62
C ALA A 27 29.78 -17.92 -14.30
N GLU A 28 29.53 -19.22 -14.08
CA GLU A 28 28.43 -19.87 -13.36
C GLU A 28 27.51 -18.91 -12.57
N ALA A 29 26.19 -19.13 -12.70
CA ALA A 29 25.10 -18.38 -12.06
C ALA A 29 25.55 -17.61 -10.79
N PRO A 30 25.61 -16.27 -10.82
CA PRO A 30 26.31 -15.43 -9.84
C PRO A 30 25.77 -15.54 -8.41
N TYR A 31 24.54 -16.04 -8.25
CA TYR A 31 23.83 -16.05 -6.98
C TYR A 31 23.13 -17.39 -6.77
N ASP A 32 23.28 -17.96 -5.57
CA ASP A 32 22.49 -19.12 -5.16
C ASP A 32 21.03 -18.69 -4.97
N ILE A 33 20.17 -19.12 -5.90
CA ILE A 33 18.75 -18.80 -5.86
C ILE A 33 18.06 -19.33 -4.58
N LYS A 34 18.57 -20.42 -3.97
CA LYS A 34 18.02 -20.94 -2.71
C LYS A 34 18.27 -19.97 -1.57
N GLU A 35 19.46 -19.38 -1.53
CA GLU A 35 19.83 -18.38 -0.54
C GLU A 35 19.02 -17.10 -0.72
N LEU A 36 18.88 -16.61 -1.96
CA LEU A 36 18.03 -15.46 -2.26
C LEU A 36 16.56 -15.70 -1.88
N ALA A 37 16.03 -16.89 -2.17
CA ALA A 37 14.67 -17.26 -1.80
C ALA A 37 14.49 -17.34 -0.29
N ALA A 38 15.48 -17.85 0.45
CA ALA A 38 15.47 -17.92 1.91
C ALA A 38 15.49 -16.52 2.56
N ASN A 39 16.07 -15.53 1.88
CA ASN A 39 16.27 -14.18 2.37
C ASN A 39 15.35 -13.12 1.75
N ARG A 40 14.31 -13.55 1.04
CA ARG A 40 13.39 -12.64 0.32
C ARG A 40 12.78 -11.55 1.20
N ASP A 41 12.40 -11.89 2.43
CA ASP A 41 11.76 -10.93 3.34
C ASP A 41 12.71 -9.77 3.66
N TRP A 42 14.00 -10.05 3.82
CA TRP A 42 15.03 -9.02 4.01
C TRP A 42 15.26 -8.21 2.75
N LEU A 43 15.42 -8.90 1.61
CA LEU A 43 15.61 -8.25 0.30
C LEU A 43 14.50 -7.23 0.03
N SER A 44 13.23 -7.61 0.26
CA SER A 44 12.08 -6.72 0.09
C SER A 44 12.16 -5.48 1.00
N VAL A 45 12.63 -5.63 2.22
CA VAL A 45 12.68 -4.54 3.21
C VAL A 45 13.74 -3.51 2.84
N PHE A 46 14.97 -3.97 2.58
CA PHE A 46 16.05 -3.10 2.14
C PHE A 46 15.71 -2.46 0.80
N LEU A 47 15.24 -3.26 -0.15
CA LEU A 47 14.88 -2.76 -1.47
C LEU A 47 13.79 -1.69 -1.39
N ASN A 48 12.71 -1.90 -0.62
CA ASN A 48 11.64 -0.90 -0.52
C ASN A 48 12.13 0.40 0.13
N TYR A 49 12.97 0.32 1.16
CA TYR A 49 13.60 1.49 1.77
C TYR A 49 14.48 2.25 0.76
N HIS A 50 15.38 1.54 0.09
CA HIS A 50 16.31 2.14 -0.85
C HIS A 50 15.64 2.62 -2.14
N ARG A 51 14.60 1.94 -2.64
CA ARG A 51 13.77 2.43 -3.76
C ARG A 51 13.08 3.74 -3.41
N SER A 52 12.56 3.87 -2.18
CA SER A 52 11.97 5.12 -1.71
C SER A 52 13.02 6.25 -1.72
N LYS A 53 14.25 6.01 -1.25
CA LYS A 53 15.34 6.99 -1.32
C LYS A 53 15.82 7.24 -2.76
N LEU A 54 15.98 6.21 -3.58
CA LEU A 54 16.35 6.32 -4.99
C LEU A 54 15.34 7.16 -5.76
N SER A 55 14.03 7.01 -5.48
CA SER A 55 12.99 7.81 -6.11
C SER A 55 13.14 9.32 -5.84
N LEU A 56 13.77 9.68 -4.72
CA LEU A 56 14.10 11.06 -4.32
C LEU A 56 15.39 11.58 -4.94
N THR A 57 16.36 10.70 -5.18
CA THR A 57 17.68 11.05 -5.74
C THR A 57 17.56 11.49 -7.19
N LYS A 58 18.20 12.61 -7.53
CA LYS A 58 18.13 13.25 -8.86
C LYS A 58 19.49 13.54 -9.46
N GLY A 59 20.53 13.52 -8.63
CA GLY A 59 21.93 13.68 -9.02
C GLY A 59 22.38 15.12 -9.20
N ALA A 60 21.48 16.11 -9.02
CA ALA A 60 21.85 17.53 -8.99
C ALA A 60 22.73 17.85 -7.78
N GLU A 61 22.57 17.08 -6.70
CA GLU A 61 23.37 17.12 -5.48
C GLU A 61 24.83 16.71 -5.70
N TYR A 62 25.11 15.88 -6.72
CA TYR A 62 26.43 15.29 -6.91
C TYR A 62 27.53 16.31 -7.23
N GLN A 63 27.18 17.42 -7.90
CA GLN A 63 28.16 18.47 -8.21
C GLN A 63 28.70 19.19 -6.96
N PHE A 64 28.01 19.04 -5.82
CA PHE A 64 28.41 19.61 -4.53
C PHE A 64 29.00 18.57 -3.58
N LEU A 65 29.15 17.31 -4.01
CA LEU A 65 29.77 16.30 -3.17
C LEU A 65 31.27 16.32 -3.36
N ASN A 66 32.02 16.24 -2.26
CA ASN A 66 33.46 16.05 -2.34
C ASN A 66 33.80 14.63 -2.87
N PRO A 67 35.03 14.36 -3.31
CA PRO A 67 35.38 13.07 -3.92
C PRO A 67 35.08 11.85 -3.03
N VAL A 68 35.21 11.99 -1.70
CA VAL A 68 34.90 10.92 -0.74
C VAL A 68 33.40 10.66 -0.66
N GLN A 69 32.59 11.73 -0.64
CA GLN A 69 31.13 11.65 -0.65
C GLN A 69 30.60 11.08 -1.98
N LEU A 70 31.18 11.49 -3.12
CA LEU A 70 30.86 10.93 -4.43
C LEU A 70 31.14 9.43 -4.47
N GLU A 71 32.27 8.99 -3.91
CA GLU A 71 32.58 7.56 -3.82
C GLU A 71 31.62 6.82 -2.89
N SER A 72 31.20 7.42 -1.77
CA SER A 72 30.17 6.87 -0.87
C SER A 72 28.82 6.72 -1.60
N GLU A 73 28.36 7.74 -2.33
CA GLU A 73 27.12 7.66 -3.11
C GLU A 73 27.24 6.67 -4.29
N LYS A 74 28.41 6.57 -4.93
CA LYS A 74 28.68 5.55 -5.95
C LYS A 74 28.55 4.14 -5.37
N LYS A 75 29.12 3.89 -4.18
CA LYS A 75 28.97 2.61 -3.48
C LYS A 75 27.51 2.32 -3.14
N LYS A 76 26.77 3.32 -2.67
CA LYS A 76 25.33 3.20 -2.38
C LYS A 76 24.51 2.88 -3.61
N LEU A 77 24.68 3.59 -4.72
CA LEU A 77 23.96 3.31 -5.97
C LEU A 77 24.25 1.90 -6.49
N LYS A 78 25.51 1.47 -6.43
CA LYS A 78 25.91 0.10 -6.77
C LYS A 78 25.25 -0.92 -5.85
N PHE A 79 25.18 -0.66 -4.54
CA PHE A 79 24.46 -1.51 -3.61
C PHE A 79 22.98 -1.63 -3.97
N ILE A 80 22.32 -0.51 -4.33
CA ILE A 80 20.92 -0.52 -4.79
C ILE A 80 20.77 -1.30 -6.09
N GLN A 81 21.68 -1.13 -7.06
CA GLN A 81 21.70 -1.93 -8.28
C GLN A 81 21.82 -3.42 -7.99
N GLU A 82 22.65 -3.82 -7.03
CA GLU A 82 22.77 -5.21 -6.62
C GLU A 82 21.48 -5.71 -5.96
N LEU A 83 20.83 -4.94 -5.09
CA LEU A 83 19.50 -5.31 -4.56
C LEU A 83 18.45 -5.47 -5.67
N LEU A 84 18.45 -4.56 -6.65
CA LEU A 84 17.58 -4.62 -7.82
C LEU A 84 17.89 -5.85 -8.68
N ARG A 85 19.17 -6.18 -8.89
CA ARG A 85 19.62 -7.37 -9.60
C ARG A 85 19.22 -8.65 -8.88
N TYR A 86 19.44 -8.74 -7.57
CA TYR A 86 18.98 -9.88 -6.76
C TYR A 86 17.48 -10.10 -6.88
N GLN A 87 16.69 -9.03 -6.77
CA GLN A 87 15.23 -9.10 -6.85
C GLN A 87 14.76 -9.42 -8.28
N THR A 88 15.42 -8.87 -9.30
CA THR A 88 15.15 -9.14 -10.72
C THR A 88 15.49 -10.58 -11.06
N TYR A 89 16.65 -11.08 -10.63
CA TYR A 89 17.08 -12.46 -10.80
C TYR A 89 16.11 -13.43 -10.11
N LEU A 90 15.75 -13.15 -8.85
CA LEU A 90 14.76 -13.94 -8.11
C LEU A 90 13.40 -13.94 -8.82
N ASN A 91 12.91 -12.77 -9.25
CA ASN A 91 11.61 -12.65 -9.93
C ASN A 91 11.62 -13.31 -11.31
N PHE A 92 12.68 -13.14 -12.10
CA PHE A 92 12.84 -13.73 -13.41
C PHE A 92 12.81 -15.25 -13.32
N HIS A 93 13.61 -15.81 -12.41
CA HIS A 93 13.66 -17.26 -12.26
C HIS A 93 12.35 -17.81 -11.69
N GLU A 94 11.69 -17.09 -10.79
CA GLU A 94 10.36 -17.41 -10.29
C GLU A 94 9.21 -17.03 -11.24
N ASN A 95 9.50 -16.71 -12.50
CA ASN A 95 8.51 -16.33 -13.53
C ASN A 95 7.51 -15.25 -13.08
N ARG A 96 7.96 -14.30 -12.26
CA ARG A 96 7.23 -13.10 -11.81
C ARG A 96 7.64 -11.90 -12.66
N PHE A 97 7.06 -11.80 -13.85
CA PHE A 97 7.46 -10.77 -14.82
C PHE A 97 6.86 -9.38 -14.53
N HIS A 98 5.69 -9.30 -13.87
CA HIS A 98 5.05 -8.02 -13.54
C HIS A 98 5.97 -6.98 -12.87
N PRO A 99 6.72 -7.31 -11.81
CA PRO A 99 7.60 -6.33 -11.15
C PRO A 99 8.85 -5.97 -11.97
N LEU A 100 9.17 -6.67 -13.05
CA LEU A 100 10.45 -6.48 -13.74
C LEU A 100 10.55 -5.11 -14.41
N ASN A 101 9.46 -4.57 -14.96
CA ASN A 101 9.48 -3.25 -15.58
C ASN A 101 9.80 -2.15 -14.55
N ASP A 102 9.19 -2.23 -13.37
CA ASP A 102 9.44 -1.27 -12.28
C ASP A 102 10.89 -1.39 -11.77
N LEU A 103 11.40 -2.62 -11.61
CA LEU A 103 12.77 -2.87 -11.17
C LEU A 103 13.80 -2.42 -12.21
N ASN A 104 13.50 -2.61 -13.50
CA ASN A 104 14.35 -2.16 -14.59
C ASN A 104 14.38 -0.63 -14.69
N ALA A 105 13.24 0.04 -14.53
CA ALA A 105 13.19 1.50 -14.46
C ALA A 105 14.05 2.05 -13.31
N ASP A 106 14.01 1.42 -12.13
CA ASP A 106 14.87 1.79 -11.02
C ASP A 106 16.35 1.47 -11.29
N TYR A 107 16.65 0.35 -11.95
CA TYR A 107 18.01 0.00 -12.34
C TYR A 107 18.61 1.02 -13.32
N LEU A 108 17.85 1.38 -14.36
CA LEU A 108 18.21 2.42 -15.31
C LEU A 108 18.39 3.77 -14.63
N LYS A 109 17.55 4.09 -13.62
CA LYS A 109 17.74 5.30 -12.82
C LYS A 109 19.06 5.27 -12.06
N CYS A 110 19.46 4.14 -11.47
CA CYS A 110 20.78 4.01 -10.85
C CYS A 110 21.92 4.20 -11.85
N GLU A 111 21.84 3.60 -13.05
CA GLU A 111 22.85 3.78 -14.10
C GLU A 111 22.97 5.25 -14.52
N GLN A 112 21.85 5.93 -14.73
CA GLN A 112 21.83 7.36 -15.05
C GLN A 112 22.50 8.20 -13.96
N LEU A 113 22.25 7.88 -12.68
CA LEU A 113 22.86 8.58 -11.55
C LEU A 113 24.36 8.27 -11.43
N LEU A 114 24.79 7.03 -11.67
CA LEU A 114 26.20 6.65 -11.70
C LEU A 114 26.96 7.37 -12.81
N LEU A 115 26.39 7.44 -14.01
CA LEU A 115 26.98 8.17 -15.13
C LEU A 115 27.11 9.66 -14.82
N LYS A 116 26.13 10.27 -14.15
CA LYS A 116 26.25 11.67 -13.67
C LYS A 116 27.43 11.84 -12.70
N ILE A 117 27.63 10.92 -11.76
CA ILE A 117 28.80 10.94 -10.85
C ILE A 117 30.10 10.85 -11.64
N GLU A 118 30.19 9.97 -12.63
CA GLU A 118 31.39 9.78 -13.44
C GLU A 118 31.71 10.97 -14.35
N GLN A 119 30.68 11.63 -14.89
CA GLN A 119 30.82 12.87 -15.67
C GLN A 119 31.42 14.00 -14.82
N ILE A 120 31.04 14.10 -13.54
CA ILE A 120 31.59 15.09 -12.61
C ILE A 120 33.06 14.78 -12.28
N GLN A 121 33.44 13.50 -12.19
CA GLN A 121 34.82 13.09 -11.88
C GLN A 121 35.78 13.16 -13.08
N ALA A 122 35.29 13.03 -14.31
CA ALA A 122 36.10 12.99 -15.54
C ALA A 122 35.39 13.70 -16.72
N PRO A 123 35.42 15.05 -16.78
CA PRO A 123 34.67 15.83 -17.77
C PRO A 123 35.18 15.74 -19.22
N GLU A 124 36.39 15.23 -19.46
CA GLU A 124 37.00 15.20 -20.81
C GLU A 124 36.41 14.15 -21.78
N ASP A 125 35.58 13.20 -21.30
CA ASP A 125 34.96 12.11 -22.09
C ASP A 125 33.46 12.33 -22.44
N GLU A 126 32.98 13.57 -22.25
CA GLU A 126 31.56 13.98 -22.36
C GLU A 126 30.78 13.43 -23.59
N PRO A 127 31.30 13.52 -24.83
CA PRO A 127 30.53 13.14 -26.01
C PRO A 127 30.41 11.61 -26.21
N ALA A 128 31.38 10.82 -25.76
CA ALA A 128 31.39 9.37 -25.96
C ALA A 128 30.46 8.65 -24.97
N LYS A 129 30.42 9.10 -23.71
CA LYS A 129 29.58 8.50 -22.66
C LYS A 129 28.11 8.88 -22.80
N LYS A 130 27.82 10.09 -23.29
CA LYS A 130 26.45 10.53 -23.61
C LYS A 130 25.86 9.72 -24.77
N ALA A 131 26.67 9.42 -25.79
CA ALA A 131 26.28 8.56 -26.92
C ALA A 131 25.93 7.13 -26.48
N GLN A 132 26.69 6.52 -25.56
CA GLN A 132 26.40 5.17 -25.04
C GLN A 132 25.11 5.10 -24.20
N LEU A 133 24.79 6.14 -23.43
CA LEU A 133 23.54 6.20 -22.66
C LEU A 133 22.33 6.43 -23.57
N ASP A 134 22.46 7.31 -24.56
CA ASP A 134 21.40 7.56 -25.54
C ASP A 134 21.11 6.30 -26.38
N GLU A 135 22.15 5.51 -26.73
CA GLU A 135 22.03 4.20 -27.39
C GLU A 135 21.33 3.15 -26.49
N ALA A 136 21.68 3.06 -25.20
CA ALA A 136 21.03 2.16 -24.24
C ALA A 136 19.55 2.55 -23.93
N ILE A 137 19.23 3.84 -24.01
CA ILE A 137 17.85 4.35 -23.85
C ILE A 137 17.03 4.12 -25.12
N GLU A 138 17.64 4.21 -26.31
CA GLU A 138 16.98 3.92 -27.60
C GLU A 138 16.74 2.41 -27.84
N GLU A 139 17.59 1.53 -27.31
CA GLU A 139 17.43 0.07 -27.39
C GLU A 139 16.41 -0.51 -26.38
N SER A 140 15.91 0.29 -25.43
CA SER A 140 14.88 -0.14 -24.47
C SER A 140 13.51 -0.35 -25.17
N PRO A 141 12.87 -1.54 -25.09
CA PRO A 141 11.75 -1.92 -25.97
C PRO A 141 10.43 -1.14 -25.81
N ASP A 142 10.32 -0.17 -24.90
CA ASP A 142 9.04 0.41 -24.50
C ASP A 142 8.83 1.85 -25.02
N LYS A 143 8.34 1.97 -26.26
CA LYS A 143 7.68 3.21 -26.74
C LYS A 143 6.16 2.96 -26.93
N PRO A 144 5.27 3.52 -26.10
CA PRO A 144 3.82 3.38 -26.30
C PRO A 144 3.26 4.47 -27.21
N ALA A 145 2.57 4.05 -28.28
CA ALA A 145 1.92 4.91 -29.27
C ALA A 145 0.64 5.58 -28.74
N LYS A 146 0.49 6.88 -29.06
CA LYS A 146 -0.73 7.70 -28.93
C LYS A 146 -1.82 7.20 -29.89
N TYR A 147 -3.08 7.07 -29.41
CA TYR A 147 -4.31 7.72 -29.94
C TYR A 147 -5.59 7.24 -29.18
N LEU A 148 -6.57 8.14 -29.12
CA LEU A 148 -7.82 8.12 -28.32
C LEU A 148 -8.97 7.27 -28.90
N GLY A 149 -9.86 6.77 -28.02
CA GLY A 149 -11.28 6.50 -28.34
C GLY A 149 -11.95 5.32 -27.60
N PHE A 150 -13.12 5.55 -27.00
CA PHE A 150 -14.09 4.59 -26.36
C PHE A 150 -13.78 4.03 -24.95
N THR A 151 -14.09 4.82 -23.92
CA THR A 151 -13.75 4.62 -22.50
C THR A 151 -14.44 3.45 -21.78
N VAL A 152 -15.48 2.80 -22.33
CA VAL A 152 -16.13 1.65 -21.68
C VAL A 152 -15.73 0.31 -22.33
N GLY A 153 -15.61 0.28 -23.65
CA GLY A 153 -15.07 -0.87 -24.39
C GLY A 153 -13.57 -1.03 -24.18
N LYS A 154 -12.82 0.09 -24.13
CA LYS A 154 -11.38 0.09 -23.82
C LYS A 154 -11.10 -0.35 -22.38
N PHE A 155 -11.95 -0.03 -21.40
CA PHE A 155 -11.77 -0.57 -20.04
C PHE A 155 -11.88 -2.11 -20.02
N ILE A 156 -12.85 -2.68 -20.74
CA ILE A 156 -13.02 -4.13 -20.81
C ILE A 156 -11.93 -4.78 -21.67
N ALA A 157 -11.54 -4.17 -22.79
CA ALA A 157 -10.50 -4.67 -23.69
C ALA A 157 -9.08 -4.52 -23.10
N ASP A 158 -8.76 -3.39 -22.45
CA ASP A 158 -7.51 -3.20 -21.71
C ASP A 158 -7.46 -4.17 -20.52
N LYS A 159 -8.58 -4.45 -19.85
CA LYS A 159 -8.61 -5.48 -18.80
C LYS A 159 -8.46 -6.89 -19.38
N MET A 160 -9.05 -7.20 -20.53
CA MET A 160 -8.86 -8.47 -21.24
C MET A 160 -7.43 -8.65 -21.78
N ALA A 161 -6.80 -7.57 -22.25
CA ALA A 161 -5.41 -7.53 -22.67
C ALA A 161 -4.46 -7.62 -21.46
N GLU A 162 -4.75 -6.94 -20.34
CA GLU A 162 -4.00 -7.12 -19.08
C GLU A 162 -4.16 -8.52 -18.48
N ILE A 163 -5.31 -9.17 -18.70
CA ILE A 163 -5.56 -10.59 -18.38
C ILE A 163 -4.70 -11.50 -19.25
N ALA A 164 -4.47 -11.14 -20.52
CA ALA A 164 -3.60 -11.86 -21.44
C ALA A 164 -2.09 -11.61 -21.18
N ASP A 165 -1.73 -10.39 -20.76
CA ASP A 165 -0.35 -9.94 -20.48
C ASP A 165 0.16 -10.24 -19.05
N ALA A 166 -0.37 -11.28 -18.41
CA ALA A 166 0.13 -11.80 -17.13
C ALA A 166 0.07 -10.83 -15.91
N LYS A 167 -0.76 -9.77 -15.92
CA LYS A 167 -1.00 -8.91 -14.75
C LYS A 167 -2.01 -9.52 -13.77
N THR A 168 -1.71 -10.73 -13.28
CA THR A 168 -2.59 -11.49 -12.37
C THR A 168 -2.96 -10.72 -11.10
N GLY A 169 -2.06 -9.88 -10.57
CA GLY A 169 -2.33 -9.01 -9.42
C GLY A 169 -3.42 -7.98 -9.69
N THR A 170 -3.40 -7.32 -10.85
CA THR A 170 -4.42 -6.33 -11.24
C THR A 170 -5.79 -6.97 -11.42
N LEU A 171 -5.85 -8.18 -11.97
CA LEU A 171 -7.09 -8.94 -12.12
C LEU A 171 -7.68 -9.33 -10.76
N ILE A 172 -6.84 -9.83 -9.84
CA ILE A 172 -7.27 -10.16 -8.47
C ILE A 172 -7.79 -8.92 -7.75
N GLY A 173 -7.11 -7.78 -7.88
CA GLY A 173 -7.55 -6.50 -7.32
C GLY A 173 -8.93 -6.09 -7.85
N TRP A 174 -9.11 -6.12 -9.16
CA TRP A 174 -10.41 -5.80 -9.78
C TRP A 174 -11.53 -6.74 -9.32
N MET A 175 -11.28 -8.05 -9.23
CA MET A 175 -12.29 -9.00 -8.71
C MET A 175 -12.65 -8.71 -7.25
N SER A 176 -11.68 -8.30 -6.43
CA SER A 176 -11.92 -7.89 -5.05
C SER A 176 -12.79 -6.62 -4.99
N ASP A 177 -12.51 -5.60 -5.80
CA ASP A 177 -13.32 -4.37 -5.87
C ASP A 177 -14.77 -4.67 -6.31
N VAL A 178 -14.94 -5.56 -7.28
CA VAL A 178 -16.26 -5.99 -7.76
C VAL A 178 -16.99 -6.79 -6.68
N ASN A 179 -16.28 -7.65 -5.95
CA ASN A 179 -16.82 -8.41 -4.83
C ASN A 179 -17.29 -7.50 -3.68
N GLU A 180 -16.53 -6.45 -3.35
CA GLU A 180 -16.92 -5.45 -2.34
C GLU A 180 -18.20 -4.70 -2.74
N ARG A 181 -18.31 -4.25 -4.00
CA ARG A 181 -19.53 -3.61 -4.51
C ARG A 181 -20.74 -4.55 -4.49
N ARG A 182 -20.51 -5.85 -4.78
CA ARG A 182 -21.55 -6.88 -4.65
C ARG A 182 -21.98 -7.01 -3.20
N LEU A 183 -21.05 -7.12 -2.25
CA LEU A 183 -21.37 -7.22 -0.81
C LEU A 183 -22.13 -5.99 -0.32
N TYR A 184 -21.71 -4.79 -0.73
CA TYR A 184 -22.44 -3.55 -0.48
C TYR A 184 -23.90 -3.66 -0.95
N TRP A 185 -24.15 -4.18 -2.15
CA TRP A 185 -25.52 -4.41 -2.63
C TRP A 185 -26.26 -5.53 -1.88
N VAL A 186 -25.57 -6.61 -1.50
CA VAL A 186 -26.19 -7.70 -0.71
C VAL A 186 -26.74 -7.15 0.60
N TRP A 187 -25.95 -6.32 1.30
CA TRP A 187 -26.38 -5.73 2.57
C TRP A 187 -27.37 -4.58 2.38
N GLY A 188 -27.07 -3.64 1.48
CA GLY A 188 -27.94 -2.50 1.20
C GLY A 188 -29.27 -2.89 0.56
N GLY A 189 -29.26 -3.80 -0.41
CA GLY A 189 -30.45 -4.35 -1.05
C GLY A 189 -31.28 -5.21 -0.10
N GLY A 190 -30.62 -5.99 0.77
CA GLY A 190 -31.28 -6.73 1.85
C GLY A 190 -32.01 -5.79 2.83
N MET A 191 -31.31 -4.76 3.32
CA MET A 191 -31.89 -3.72 4.18
C MET A 191 -33.09 -3.05 3.50
N LEU A 192 -32.95 -2.64 2.23
CA LEU A 192 -34.05 -2.01 1.50
C LEU A 192 -35.24 -2.96 1.28
N SER A 193 -34.99 -4.25 1.03
CA SER A 193 -36.05 -5.26 0.96
C SER A 193 -36.83 -5.32 2.27
N SER A 194 -36.13 -5.37 3.40
CA SER A 194 -36.76 -5.37 4.73
C SER A 194 -37.58 -4.11 4.99
N VAL A 195 -37.07 -2.92 4.63
CA VAL A 195 -37.82 -1.66 4.75
C VAL A 195 -39.10 -1.68 3.91
N ILE A 196 -39.03 -2.19 2.67
CA ILE A 196 -40.20 -2.24 1.78
C ILE A 196 -41.21 -3.31 2.21
N GLU A 197 -40.76 -4.43 2.76
CA GLU A 197 -41.63 -5.48 3.30
C GLU A 197 -42.47 -4.96 4.48
N MET A 198 -41.91 -4.04 5.28
CA MET A 198 -42.62 -3.38 6.39
C MET A 198 -43.68 -2.37 5.96
N LEU A 199 -43.69 -1.94 4.69
CA LEU A 199 -44.76 -1.09 4.18
C LEU A 199 -46.08 -1.87 4.12
N PRO A 200 -47.24 -1.23 4.34
CA PRO A 200 -48.54 -1.86 4.15
C PRO A 200 -48.68 -2.52 2.77
N ASP A 201 -49.44 -3.62 2.66
CA ASP A 201 -49.59 -4.34 1.39
C ASP A 201 -50.29 -3.51 0.30
N ASP A 202 -51.14 -2.57 0.72
CA ASP A 202 -51.80 -1.56 -0.11
C ASP A 202 -50.94 -0.32 -0.35
N PHE A 203 -49.72 -0.25 0.22
CA PHE A 203 -48.83 0.87 0.04
C PHE A 203 -48.43 1.02 -1.43
N TYR A 204 -48.41 2.27 -1.88
CA TYR A 204 -48.21 2.63 -3.28
C TYR A 204 -46.98 1.93 -3.88
N ARG A 205 -47.21 1.15 -4.95
CA ARG A 205 -46.19 0.48 -5.76
C ARG A 205 -45.26 -0.48 -4.99
N LYS A 206 -45.62 -0.97 -3.79
CA LYS A 206 -44.81 -1.96 -3.01
C LYS A 206 -44.33 -3.14 -3.86
N ALA A 207 -45.24 -3.83 -4.54
CA ALA A 207 -44.89 -4.99 -5.38
C ALA A 207 -43.92 -4.64 -6.53
N GLN A 208 -44.05 -3.44 -7.11
CA GLN A 208 -43.12 -2.95 -8.13
C GLN A 208 -41.74 -2.69 -7.53
N ALA A 209 -41.68 -2.06 -6.35
CA ALA A 209 -40.43 -1.78 -5.66
C ALA A 209 -39.70 -3.07 -5.27
N GLN A 210 -40.41 -4.07 -4.74
CA GLN A 210 -39.87 -5.40 -4.45
C GLN A 210 -39.28 -6.06 -5.70
N LYS A 211 -40.01 -6.01 -6.82
CA LYS A 211 -39.50 -6.54 -8.11
C LYS A 211 -38.25 -5.79 -8.58
N GLY A 212 -38.21 -4.47 -8.40
CA GLY A 212 -37.07 -3.64 -8.77
C GLY A 212 -35.81 -3.96 -7.96
N ILE A 213 -35.94 -4.12 -6.64
CA ILE A 213 -34.83 -4.49 -5.75
C ILE A 213 -34.35 -5.91 -6.00
N ALA A 214 -35.26 -6.85 -6.28
CA ALA A 214 -34.89 -8.22 -6.56
C ALA A 214 -34.21 -8.41 -7.93
N ALA A 215 -34.30 -7.43 -8.84
CA ALA A 215 -33.82 -7.56 -10.22
C ALA A 215 -32.32 -7.90 -10.34
N PRO A 216 -31.40 -7.35 -9.52
CA PRO A 216 -29.98 -7.72 -9.59
C PRO A 216 -29.65 -9.08 -8.96
N ALA A 217 -30.56 -9.69 -8.19
CA ALA A 217 -30.28 -10.89 -7.39
C ALA A 217 -29.75 -12.09 -8.20
N PRO A 218 -30.23 -12.39 -9.42
CA PRO A 218 -29.64 -13.45 -10.22
C PRO A 218 -28.18 -13.17 -10.58
N ILE A 219 -27.87 -11.93 -10.99
CA ILE A 219 -26.52 -11.51 -11.39
C ILE A 219 -25.58 -11.54 -10.19
N THR A 220 -25.98 -10.92 -9.07
CA THR A 220 -25.17 -10.92 -7.85
C THR A 220 -25.02 -12.31 -7.25
N GLY A 221 -26.01 -13.19 -7.43
CA GLY A 221 -25.95 -14.59 -7.04
C GLY A 221 -24.98 -15.42 -7.88
N TYR A 222 -24.88 -15.21 -9.20
CA TYR A 222 -23.82 -15.84 -9.99
C TYR A 222 -22.44 -15.29 -9.62
N MET A 223 -22.33 -13.96 -9.47
CA MET A 223 -21.08 -13.31 -9.06
C MET A 223 -20.58 -13.76 -7.68
N SER A 224 -21.48 -14.20 -6.78
CA SER A 224 -21.11 -14.59 -5.42
C SER A 224 -20.23 -15.83 -5.34
N TRP A 225 -20.24 -16.70 -6.35
CA TRP A 225 -19.37 -17.87 -6.39
C TRP A 225 -18.37 -17.84 -7.55
N VAL A 226 -18.77 -17.28 -8.71
CA VAL A 226 -17.89 -17.18 -9.89
C VAL A 226 -16.62 -16.39 -9.58
N LEU A 227 -16.76 -15.25 -8.88
CA LEU A 227 -15.59 -14.42 -8.53
C LEU A 227 -14.62 -15.16 -7.61
N TYR A 228 -15.13 -15.88 -6.61
CA TYR A 228 -14.28 -16.65 -5.70
C TYR A 228 -13.63 -17.83 -6.41
N TYR A 229 -14.34 -18.61 -7.23
CA TYR A 229 -13.71 -19.70 -7.97
C TYR A 229 -12.72 -19.22 -9.02
N THR A 230 -12.95 -18.06 -9.64
CA THR A 230 -11.97 -17.47 -10.56
C THR A 230 -10.70 -17.06 -9.81
N ARG A 231 -10.85 -16.36 -8.67
CA ARG A 231 -9.71 -15.97 -7.82
C ARG A 231 -8.98 -17.19 -7.22
N PHE A 232 -9.73 -18.22 -6.82
CA PHE A 232 -9.19 -19.51 -6.39
C PHE A 232 -8.40 -20.17 -7.50
N ALA A 233 -8.97 -20.31 -8.70
CA ALA A 233 -8.31 -20.94 -9.84
C ALA A 233 -7.02 -20.21 -10.22
N ILE A 234 -7.00 -18.88 -10.21
CA ILE A 234 -5.79 -18.08 -10.45
C ILE A 234 -4.75 -18.37 -9.37
N ASN A 235 -5.10 -18.23 -8.08
CA ASN A 235 -4.14 -18.48 -7.00
C ASN A 235 -3.65 -19.93 -6.95
N LEU A 236 -4.51 -20.90 -7.25
CA LEU A 236 -4.18 -22.31 -7.29
C LEU A 236 -3.28 -22.61 -8.50
N SER A 237 -3.59 -22.05 -9.66
CA SER A 237 -2.75 -22.19 -10.85
C SER A 237 -1.35 -21.62 -10.60
N LEU A 238 -1.23 -20.47 -9.91
CA LEU A 238 0.07 -19.91 -9.52
C LEU A 238 0.79 -20.82 -8.51
N LEU A 239 0.09 -21.30 -7.48
CA LEU A 239 0.65 -22.26 -6.52
C LEU A 239 1.21 -23.50 -7.24
N LEU A 240 0.42 -24.11 -8.12
CA LEU A 240 0.80 -25.32 -8.85
C LEU A 240 1.90 -25.05 -9.87
N LYS A 241 1.81 -23.95 -10.64
CA LYS A 241 2.81 -23.51 -11.63
C LYS A 241 4.19 -23.40 -10.99
N HIS A 242 4.28 -22.81 -9.79
CA HIS A 242 5.54 -22.63 -9.08
C HIS A 242 5.93 -23.83 -8.21
N THR A 243 5.04 -24.80 -7.99
CA THR A 243 5.36 -26.01 -7.21
C THR A 243 5.84 -27.15 -8.10
N ILE A 244 5.14 -27.40 -9.20
CA ILE A 244 5.39 -28.52 -10.11
C ILE A 244 6.38 -28.07 -11.17
N ALA A 245 7.55 -28.73 -11.22
CA ALA A 245 8.53 -28.48 -12.25
C ALA A 245 7.96 -28.84 -13.63
N GLY A 246 8.12 -27.93 -14.59
CA GLY A 246 7.64 -28.12 -15.96
C GLY A 246 8.23 -27.07 -16.90
N PRO A 247 7.87 -27.11 -18.21
CA PRO A 247 8.43 -26.21 -19.22
C PRO A 247 8.17 -24.71 -18.99
N TRP A 248 7.23 -24.38 -18.11
CA TRP A 248 6.89 -23.00 -17.70
C TRP A 248 7.75 -22.46 -16.54
N MET A 249 8.68 -23.27 -16.02
CA MET A 249 9.53 -22.97 -14.86
C MET A 249 10.99 -22.85 -15.33
N SER A 250 11.70 -21.81 -14.89
CA SER A 250 13.11 -21.64 -15.28
C SER A 250 13.99 -22.76 -14.73
N ALA A 251 15.12 -23.04 -15.38
CA ALA A 251 16.04 -24.09 -14.93
C ALA A 251 16.55 -23.83 -13.50
N GLU A 252 16.62 -22.58 -13.07
CA GLU A 252 17.10 -22.16 -11.76
C GLU A 252 16.00 -22.24 -10.71
N GLU A 253 14.76 -21.87 -11.02
CA GLU A 253 13.63 -22.17 -10.13
C GLU A 253 13.48 -23.70 -9.96
N GLN A 254 13.82 -24.48 -10.99
CA GLN A 254 13.89 -25.94 -10.88
C GLN A 254 14.97 -26.43 -9.89
N LYS A 255 16.04 -25.66 -9.65
CA LYS A 255 17.08 -25.98 -8.65
C LYS A 255 16.57 -25.86 -7.22
N ILE A 256 15.52 -25.08 -6.97
CA ILE A 256 14.89 -24.96 -5.63
C ILE A 256 14.06 -26.23 -5.36
N PRO A 257 14.23 -26.89 -4.18
CA PRO A 257 13.42 -28.04 -3.81
C PRO A 257 11.92 -27.74 -3.89
N ALA A 258 11.15 -28.66 -4.48
CA ALA A 258 9.71 -28.48 -4.70
C ALA A 258 8.94 -28.14 -3.41
N TRP A 259 9.35 -28.69 -2.28
CA TRP A 259 8.76 -28.39 -0.98
C TRP A 259 9.00 -26.94 -0.52
N GLU A 260 10.18 -26.39 -0.78
CA GLU A 260 10.49 -25.00 -0.44
C GLU A 260 9.69 -24.03 -1.33
N ARG A 261 9.57 -24.35 -2.63
CA ARG A 261 8.70 -23.60 -3.55
C ARG A 261 7.24 -23.65 -3.11
N PHE A 262 6.74 -24.85 -2.80
CA PHE A 262 5.38 -25.03 -2.30
C PHE A 262 5.15 -24.21 -1.04
N LYS A 263 6.00 -24.35 -0.02
CA LYS A 263 5.87 -23.63 1.26
C LYS A 263 5.87 -22.11 1.04
N THR A 264 6.73 -21.63 0.16
CA THR A 264 6.82 -20.22 -0.20
C THR A 264 5.52 -19.71 -0.83
N GLN A 265 5.02 -20.40 -1.83
CA GLN A 265 3.79 -20.03 -2.53
C GLN A 265 2.55 -20.22 -1.65
N TRP A 266 2.55 -21.26 -0.80
CA TRP A 266 1.53 -21.50 0.21
C TRP A 266 1.48 -20.34 1.21
N ASN A 267 2.62 -19.91 1.76
CA ASN A 267 2.65 -18.78 2.69
C ASN A 267 2.09 -17.49 2.10
N GLN A 268 2.28 -17.27 0.80
CA GLN A 268 1.73 -16.09 0.11
C GLN A 268 0.22 -16.17 -0.15
N ARG A 269 -0.33 -17.38 -0.35
CA ARG A 269 -1.67 -17.57 -0.94
C ARG A 269 -2.65 -18.34 -0.07
N LYS A 270 -2.21 -18.99 1.00
CA LYS A 270 -3.03 -19.90 1.82
C LYS A 270 -4.33 -19.27 2.28
N PHE A 271 -4.29 -18.03 2.78
CA PHE A 271 -5.49 -17.34 3.24
C PHE A 271 -6.46 -17.07 2.09
N SER A 272 -5.97 -16.63 0.93
CA SER A 272 -6.82 -16.45 -0.26
C SER A 272 -7.40 -17.77 -0.77
N LEU A 273 -6.59 -18.83 -0.86
CA LEU A 273 -7.04 -20.15 -1.33
C LEU A 273 -8.10 -20.77 -0.42
N LEU A 274 -7.86 -20.74 0.89
CA LEU A 274 -8.80 -21.28 1.88
C LEU A 274 -10.09 -20.45 1.89
N ASN A 275 -9.96 -19.12 1.92
CA ASN A 275 -11.10 -18.23 1.86
C ASN A 275 -11.94 -18.48 0.60
N ASP A 276 -11.30 -18.54 -0.57
CA ASP A 276 -12.01 -18.61 -1.84
C ASP A 276 -12.65 -19.95 -2.12
N SER A 277 -12.00 -21.04 -1.74
CA SER A 277 -12.58 -22.37 -1.87
C SER A 277 -13.83 -22.52 -1.02
N ILE A 278 -13.79 -22.05 0.24
CA ILE A 278 -14.89 -22.21 1.20
C ILE A 278 -16.04 -21.25 0.85
N TRP A 279 -15.76 -19.97 0.62
CA TRP A 279 -16.78 -19.01 0.19
C TRP A 279 -17.41 -19.37 -1.15
N GLY A 280 -16.59 -19.78 -2.14
CA GLY A 280 -17.09 -20.17 -3.46
C GLY A 280 -18.07 -21.35 -3.38
N LEU A 281 -17.71 -22.40 -2.62
CA LEU A 281 -18.56 -23.58 -2.43
C LEU A 281 -19.84 -23.23 -1.69
N ALA A 282 -19.75 -22.49 -0.58
CA ALA A 282 -20.91 -22.17 0.23
C ALA A 282 -21.85 -21.19 -0.48
N ASN A 283 -21.33 -20.18 -1.19
CA ASN A 283 -22.14 -19.26 -1.99
C ASN A 283 -22.84 -19.98 -3.15
N MET A 284 -22.16 -20.90 -3.83
CA MET A 284 -22.78 -21.75 -4.83
C MET A 284 -23.92 -22.58 -4.22
N ALA A 285 -23.68 -23.15 -3.03
CA ALA A 285 -24.68 -23.95 -2.35
C ALA A 285 -25.90 -23.13 -1.90
N CYS A 286 -25.68 -21.95 -1.32
CA CYS A 286 -26.74 -21.00 -0.97
C CYS A 286 -27.52 -20.53 -2.21
N PHE A 287 -26.86 -20.33 -3.34
CA PHE A 287 -27.51 -19.85 -4.55
C PHE A 287 -28.38 -20.91 -5.26
N PHE A 288 -27.93 -22.16 -5.32
CA PHE A 288 -28.65 -23.22 -6.03
C PHE A 288 -29.57 -24.05 -5.13
N TRP A 289 -29.16 -24.35 -3.90
CA TRP A 289 -29.83 -25.33 -3.04
C TRP A 289 -30.38 -24.72 -1.75
N LEU A 290 -29.60 -23.93 -1.01
CA LEU A 290 -29.96 -23.42 0.32
C LEU A 290 -30.64 -22.04 0.27
N LYS A 291 -31.64 -21.90 -0.60
CA LYS A 291 -32.46 -20.68 -0.72
C LYS A 291 -33.95 -20.98 -0.57
N GLY A 292 -34.72 -19.95 -0.28
CA GLY A 292 -36.17 -20.02 -0.16
C GLY A 292 -36.66 -20.11 1.29
N PRO A 293 -37.99 -20.19 1.50
CA PRO A 293 -38.58 -20.17 2.83
C PRO A 293 -38.31 -21.47 3.62
N GLY A 294 -38.43 -21.39 4.94
CA GLY A 294 -38.38 -22.55 5.83
C GLY A 294 -36.97 -23.10 6.06
N ALA A 295 -36.86 -24.43 6.17
CA ALA A 295 -35.64 -25.11 6.61
C ALA A 295 -34.43 -24.87 5.69
N MET A 296 -34.65 -24.77 4.37
CA MET A 296 -33.57 -24.56 3.40
C MET A 296 -32.96 -23.16 3.51
N GLY A 297 -33.79 -22.12 3.72
CA GLY A 297 -33.30 -20.77 3.98
C GLY A 297 -32.55 -20.67 5.31
N MET A 298 -33.05 -21.34 6.36
CA MET A 298 -32.34 -21.41 7.65
C MET A 298 -30.99 -22.13 7.52
N ALA A 299 -30.91 -23.21 6.75
CA ALA A 299 -29.64 -23.88 6.47
C ALA A 299 -28.66 -22.96 5.73
N GLY A 300 -29.14 -22.16 4.78
CA GLY A 300 -28.33 -21.12 4.11
C GLY A 300 -27.83 -20.03 5.07
N ASN A 301 -28.66 -19.62 6.02
CA ASN A 301 -28.25 -18.69 7.08
C ASN A 301 -27.15 -19.32 7.96
N PHE A 302 -27.31 -20.57 8.40
CA PHE A 302 -26.27 -21.25 9.20
C PHE A 302 -24.97 -21.41 8.44
N ALA A 303 -25.03 -21.74 7.14
CA ALA A 303 -23.85 -21.78 6.28
C ALA A 303 -23.15 -20.41 6.25
N THR A 304 -23.90 -19.32 6.04
CA THR A 304 -23.35 -17.95 6.02
C THR A 304 -22.74 -17.55 7.36
N MET A 305 -23.38 -17.90 8.48
CA MET A 305 -22.82 -17.70 9.83
C MET A 305 -21.48 -18.42 10.00
N GLY A 306 -21.40 -19.68 9.54
CA GLY A 306 -20.15 -20.44 9.55
C GLY A 306 -19.03 -19.78 8.74
N LEU A 307 -19.36 -19.19 7.59
CA LEU A 307 -18.41 -18.44 6.78
C LEU A 307 -17.91 -17.17 7.48
N LEU A 308 -18.81 -16.40 8.10
CA LEU A 308 -18.43 -15.20 8.85
C LEU A 308 -17.56 -15.54 10.07
N LEU A 309 -17.82 -16.67 10.74
CA LEU A 309 -16.97 -17.18 11.82
C LEU A 309 -15.58 -17.60 11.31
N MET A 310 -15.52 -18.22 10.13
CA MET A 310 -14.27 -18.56 9.47
C MET A 310 -13.47 -17.29 9.13
N ASP A 311 -14.10 -16.24 8.59
CA ASP A 311 -13.42 -14.97 8.26
C ASP A 311 -12.79 -14.33 9.49
N LEU A 312 -13.50 -14.32 10.62
CA LEU A 312 -12.97 -13.86 11.90
C LEU A 312 -11.77 -14.72 12.35
N SER A 313 -11.90 -16.05 12.24
CA SER A 313 -10.84 -16.99 12.61
C SER A 313 -9.58 -16.82 11.76
N PHE A 314 -9.72 -16.62 10.44
CA PHE A 314 -8.60 -16.36 9.53
C PHE A 314 -7.97 -15.01 9.77
N SER A 315 -8.76 -13.99 10.10
CA SER A 315 -8.24 -12.66 10.46
C SER A 315 -7.36 -12.73 11.73
N ILE A 316 -7.80 -13.47 12.75
CA ILE A 316 -7.04 -13.71 13.97
C ILE A 316 -5.76 -14.51 13.67
N TRP A 317 -5.86 -15.59 12.89
CA TRP A 317 -4.70 -16.40 12.52
C TRP A 317 -3.66 -15.57 11.75
N ARG A 318 -4.09 -14.80 10.75
CA ARG A 318 -3.21 -13.90 9.98
C ARG A 318 -2.54 -12.87 10.88
N PHE A 319 -3.28 -12.26 11.80
CA PHE A 319 -2.73 -11.29 12.75
C PHE A 319 -1.59 -11.89 13.59
N TYR A 320 -1.78 -13.12 14.08
CA TYR A 320 -0.76 -13.81 14.88
C TYR A 320 0.51 -14.07 14.06
N GLU A 321 0.38 -14.65 12.85
CA GLU A 321 1.53 -14.95 11.99
C GLU A 321 2.32 -13.69 11.61
N GLU A 322 1.61 -12.64 11.20
CA GLU A 322 2.23 -11.37 10.81
C GLU A 322 2.91 -10.68 12.00
N SER A 323 2.33 -10.79 13.20
CA SER A 323 2.92 -10.26 14.43
C SER A 323 4.20 -11.00 14.80
N THR A 324 4.20 -12.33 14.69
CA THR A 324 5.41 -13.14 14.93
C THR A 324 6.51 -12.81 13.92
N ALA A 325 6.16 -12.66 12.63
CA ALA A 325 7.10 -12.29 11.58
C ALA A 325 7.70 -10.90 11.82
N TYR A 326 6.86 -9.91 12.16
CA TYR A 326 7.31 -8.56 12.51
C TYR A 326 8.24 -8.57 13.72
N ASN A 327 7.87 -9.24 14.82
CA ASN A 327 8.68 -9.29 16.03
C ASN A 327 10.07 -9.84 15.75
N LYS A 328 10.17 -10.93 14.98
CA LYS A 328 11.47 -11.48 14.58
C LYS A 328 12.30 -10.46 13.77
N LYS A 329 11.65 -9.76 12.85
CA LYS A 329 12.31 -8.77 11.99
C LYS A 329 12.79 -7.55 12.77
N ILE A 330 11.95 -6.98 13.63
CA ILE A 330 12.30 -5.76 14.38
C ILE A 330 13.40 -6.04 15.41
N THR A 331 13.41 -7.22 16.06
CA THR A 331 14.50 -7.62 16.95
C THR A 331 15.83 -7.68 16.21
N ALA A 332 15.88 -8.31 15.02
CA ALA A 332 17.10 -8.37 14.22
C ALA A 332 17.57 -6.97 13.75
N LEU A 333 16.65 -6.07 13.42
CA LEU A 333 17.01 -4.68 13.09
C LEU A 333 17.57 -3.92 14.31
N TYR A 334 17.01 -4.14 15.50
CA TYR A 334 17.52 -3.53 16.73
C TYR A 334 18.91 -4.06 17.10
N GLU A 335 19.16 -5.37 16.94
CA GLU A 335 20.48 -5.97 17.18
C GLU A 335 21.52 -5.38 16.22
N ALA A 336 21.20 -5.25 14.93
CA ALA A 336 22.10 -4.65 13.95
C ALA A 336 22.36 -3.16 14.22
N PHE A 337 21.32 -2.42 14.62
CA PHE A 337 21.47 -1.03 15.03
C PHE A 337 22.37 -0.87 16.27
N ALA A 338 22.19 -1.71 17.29
CA ALA A 338 23.02 -1.69 18.49
C ALA A 338 24.49 -2.00 18.18
N HIS A 339 24.74 -2.95 17.27
CA HIS A 339 26.09 -3.26 16.81
C HIS A 339 26.74 -2.06 16.09
N LEU A 340 26.01 -1.36 15.23
CA LEU A 340 26.51 -0.14 14.58
C LEU A 340 26.81 0.99 15.58
N GLU A 341 25.96 1.18 16.60
CA GLU A 341 26.21 2.15 17.67
C GLU A 341 27.46 1.79 18.50
N GLU A 342 27.66 0.50 18.76
CA GLU A 342 28.87 0.01 19.45
C GLU A 342 30.13 0.27 18.61
N GLN A 343 30.10 -0.03 17.31
CA GLN A 343 31.20 0.27 16.39
C GLN A 343 31.52 1.76 16.36
N LEU A 344 30.50 2.62 16.29
CA LEU A 344 30.66 4.07 16.33
C LEU A 344 31.31 4.52 17.65
N LEU A 345 30.86 3.97 18.78
CA LEU A 345 31.43 4.28 20.08
C LEU A 345 32.90 3.84 20.19
N ASN A 346 33.23 2.66 19.67
CA ASN A 346 34.59 2.12 19.66
C ASN A 346 35.50 2.93 18.75
N ALA A 347 35.03 3.34 17.56
CA ALA A 347 35.76 4.21 16.64
C ALA A 347 36.06 5.57 17.27
N ARG A 348 35.10 6.15 18.01
CA ARG A 348 35.28 7.41 18.76
C ARG A 348 36.26 7.28 19.93
N LYS A 349 36.35 6.10 20.55
CA LYS A 349 37.25 5.82 21.68
C LYS A 349 38.64 5.35 21.26
N ALA A 350 38.87 5.08 19.97
CA ALA A 350 40.16 4.62 19.48
C ALA A 350 41.27 5.64 19.80
N ALA A 351 42.48 5.15 20.08
CA ALA A 351 43.62 6.01 20.42
C ALA A 351 43.96 7.01 19.29
N THR A 352 43.63 6.67 18.06
CA THR A 352 43.71 7.52 16.87
C THR A 352 42.37 7.47 16.13
N PRO A 353 41.42 8.35 16.47
CA PRO A 353 40.11 8.39 15.81
C PRO A 353 40.27 8.81 14.35
N ASP A 354 39.78 7.99 13.43
CA ASP A 354 39.67 8.38 12.02
C ASP A 354 38.36 9.14 11.80
N PRO A 355 38.38 10.46 11.55
CA PRO A 355 37.18 11.26 11.39
C PRO A 355 36.34 10.83 10.17
N ALA A 356 36.96 10.28 9.12
CA ALA A 356 36.24 9.81 7.94
C ALA A 356 35.43 8.54 8.27
N HIS A 357 36.04 7.58 8.96
CA HIS A 357 35.36 6.37 9.42
C HIS A 357 34.23 6.67 10.42
N ILE A 358 34.45 7.62 11.34
CA ILE A 358 33.41 8.05 12.29
C ILE A 358 32.22 8.69 11.55
N SER A 359 32.48 9.57 10.59
CA SER A 359 31.43 10.22 9.79
C SER A 359 30.60 9.19 9.00
N GLU A 360 31.26 8.18 8.41
CA GLU A 360 30.58 7.09 7.70
C GLU A 360 29.72 6.24 8.65
N LEU A 361 30.24 5.86 9.83
CA LEU A 361 29.46 5.13 10.84
C LEU A 361 28.27 5.96 11.36
N GLU A 362 28.42 7.28 11.53
CA GLU A 362 27.31 8.17 11.90
C GLU A 362 26.22 8.19 10.83
N LYS A 363 26.59 8.17 9.54
CA LYS A 363 25.66 8.06 8.42
C LYS A 363 24.92 6.72 8.48
N GLN A 364 25.62 5.61 8.66
CA GLN A 364 25.03 4.27 8.74
C GLN A 364 24.08 4.13 9.94
N VAL A 365 24.46 4.61 11.12
CA VAL A 365 23.60 4.63 12.31
C VAL A 365 22.32 5.43 12.05
N ARG A 366 22.42 6.58 11.35
CA ARG A 366 21.25 7.39 10.97
C ARG A 366 20.35 6.65 9.99
N GLU A 367 20.91 6.03 8.95
CA GLU A 367 20.13 5.25 7.98
C GLU A 367 19.43 4.06 8.63
N ALA A 368 20.12 3.32 9.51
CA ALA A 368 19.55 2.21 10.27
C ALA A 368 18.42 2.69 11.21
N ARG A 369 18.60 3.83 11.89
CA ARG A 369 17.55 4.46 12.70
C ARG A 369 16.33 4.82 11.87
N ASN A 370 16.52 5.39 10.69
CA ASN A 370 15.42 5.75 9.79
C ASN A 370 14.67 4.51 9.28
N LEU A 371 15.40 3.43 8.96
CA LEU A 371 14.82 2.14 8.57
C LEU A 371 13.99 1.51 9.71
N LEU A 372 14.50 1.57 10.94
CA LEU A 372 13.77 1.13 12.14
C LEU A 372 12.46 1.91 12.30
N MET A 373 12.53 3.24 12.33
CA MET A 373 11.35 4.09 12.49
C MET A 373 10.31 3.86 11.40
N ARG A 374 10.73 3.73 10.13
CA ARG A 374 9.82 3.42 9.01
C ARG A 374 9.17 2.05 9.16
N THR A 375 9.95 1.04 9.56
CA THR A 375 9.45 -0.32 9.78
C THR A 375 8.42 -0.36 10.92
N GLU A 376 8.64 0.37 12.01
CA GLU A 376 7.69 0.49 13.12
C GLU A 376 6.42 1.23 12.72
N LEU A 377 6.55 2.32 11.97
CA LEU A 377 5.40 3.08 11.48
C LEU A 377 4.54 2.23 10.54
N ASP A 378 5.17 1.55 9.58
CA ASP A 378 4.48 0.63 8.66
C ASP A 378 3.76 -0.47 9.43
N TRP A 379 4.42 -1.05 10.42
CA TRP A 379 3.80 -2.07 11.27
C TRP A 379 2.64 -1.53 12.09
N LYS A 380 2.76 -0.34 12.69
CA LYS A 380 1.67 0.29 13.46
C LYS A 380 0.40 0.40 12.63
N TYR A 381 0.49 0.89 11.40
CA TYR A 381 -0.67 1.02 10.52
C TYR A 381 -1.15 -0.32 9.97
N LYS A 382 -0.24 -1.26 9.64
CA LYS A 382 -0.62 -2.63 9.25
C LYS A 382 -1.39 -3.34 10.38
N LYS A 383 -0.93 -3.21 11.63
CA LYS A 383 -1.56 -3.76 12.82
C LYS A 383 -2.96 -3.18 13.03
N LEU A 384 -3.12 -1.85 12.92
CA LEU A 384 -4.42 -1.19 13.02
C LEU A 384 -5.38 -1.63 11.90
N GLY A 385 -4.88 -1.80 10.68
CA GLY A 385 -5.66 -2.36 9.56
C GLY A 385 -6.18 -3.77 9.86
N MET A 386 -5.31 -4.67 10.33
CA MET A 386 -5.73 -6.03 10.71
C MET A 386 -6.70 -6.05 11.89
N ILE A 387 -6.56 -5.13 12.85
CA ILE A 387 -7.53 -4.98 13.95
C ILE A 387 -8.89 -4.52 13.40
N ASN A 388 -8.90 -3.56 12.47
CA ASN A 388 -10.11 -3.12 11.80
C ASN A 388 -10.78 -4.28 11.04
N ASP A 389 -10.02 -5.13 10.36
CA ASP A 389 -10.54 -6.33 9.69
C ASP A 389 -11.18 -7.31 10.70
N MET A 390 -10.53 -7.55 11.84
CA MET A 390 -11.07 -8.43 12.90
C MET A 390 -12.36 -7.86 13.51
N VAL A 391 -12.38 -6.56 13.83
CA VAL A 391 -13.56 -5.86 14.39
C VAL A 391 -14.71 -5.89 13.39
N TYR A 392 -14.43 -5.65 12.11
CA TYR A 392 -15.43 -5.75 11.04
C TYR A 392 -15.99 -7.16 10.91
N ALA A 393 -15.14 -8.19 10.82
CA ALA A 393 -15.58 -9.58 10.71
C ALA A 393 -16.43 -10.01 11.92
N GLY A 394 -15.99 -9.69 13.14
CA GLY A 394 -16.73 -10.00 14.36
C GLY A 394 -18.04 -9.22 14.47
N GLY A 395 -18.04 -7.94 14.12
CA GLY A 395 -19.23 -7.11 14.07
C GLY A 395 -20.24 -7.60 13.05
N LEU A 396 -19.79 -7.97 11.84
CA LEU A 396 -20.63 -8.48 10.76
C LEU A 396 -21.25 -9.83 11.13
N LEU A 397 -20.47 -10.73 11.76
CA LEU A 397 -20.99 -11.98 12.32
C LEU A 397 -22.11 -11.71 13.34
N ALA A 398 -21.88 -10.80 14.30
CA ALA A 398 -22.88 -10.46 15.31
C ALA A 398 -24.15 -9.84 14.69
N ALA A 399 -23.98 -8.89 13.77
CA ALA A 399 -25.08 -8.24 13.06
C ALA A 399 -25.88 -9.24 12.21
N PHE A 400 -25.21 -10.18 11.54
CA PHE A 400 -25.85 -11.24 10.77
C PHE A 400 -26.62 -12.21 11.67
N CYS A 401 -26.08 -12.58 12.83
CA CYS A 401 -26.79 -13.40 13.82
C CYS A 401 -28.06 -12.73 14.32
N VAL A 402 -28.04 -11.41 14.50
CA VAL A 402 -29.23 -10.60 14.78
C VAL A 402 -30.19 -10.65 13.59
N ALA A 403 -29.72 -10.37 12.37
CA ALA A 403 -30.55 -10.36 11.16
C ALA A 403 -31.29 -11.69 10.92
N CYS A 404 -30.64 -12.82 11.22
CA CYS A 404 -31.21 -14.15 11.09
C CYS A 404 -31.96 -14.66 12.33
N CYS A 405 -32.08 -13.83 13.38
CA CYS A 405 -32.73 -14.19 14.64
C CYS A 405 -32.18 -15.48 15.30
N PHE A 406 -30.89 -15.81 15.18
CA PHE A 406 -30.39 -17.11 15.69
C PHE A 406 -30.57 -17.33 17.20
N PHE A 407 -30.72 -16.24 17.96
CA PHE A 407 -30.92 -16.30 19.41
C PHE A 407 -32.37 -16.62 19.81
N PHE A 408 -33.31 -16.62 18.87
CA PHE A 408 -34.73 -16.83 19.13
C PHE A 408 -35.33 -17.79 18.09
N PRO A 409 -35.97 -18.91 18.50
CA PRO A 409 -36.70 -19.74 17.56
C PRO A 409 -37.77 -18.91 16.84
N PRO A 410 -37.88 -18.96 15.49
CA PRO A 410 -38.87 -18.17 14.75
C PRO A 410 -40.31 -18.37 15.23
N ALA A 411 -40.63 -19.57 15.74
CA ALA A 411 -41.93 -19.90 16.30
C ALA A 411 -42.27 -19.15 17.62
N MET A 412 -41.28 -18.55 18.28
CA MET A 412 -41.45 -17.83 19.55
C MET A 412 -41.61 -16.31 19.36
N LEU A 413 -41.39 -15.79 18.16
CA LEU A 413 -41.47 -14.37 17.87
C LEU A 413 -42.75 -14.04 17.11
N ALA A 414 -43.41 -12.95 17.49
CA ALA A 414 -44.46 -12.38 16.66
C ALA A 414 -43.87 -11.95 15.30
N PRO A 415 -44.61 -12.08 14.19
CA PRO A 415 -44.11 -11.72 12.85
C PRO A 415 -43.54 -10.30 12.76
N ALA A 416 -44.19 -9.33 13.42
CA ALA A 416 -43.71 -7.95 13.48
C ALA A 416 -42.35 -7.83 14.17
N THR A 417 -42.15 -8.55 15.28
CA THR A 417 -40.86 -8.57 16.00
C THR A 417 -39.77 -9.21 15.16
N PHE A 418 -40.08 -10.29 14.45
CA PHE A 418 -39.14 -10.96 13.54
C PHE A 418 -38.67 -10.01 12.41
N MET A 419 -39.60 -9.29 11.77
CA MET A 419 -39.28 -8.30 10.74
C MET A 419 -38.43 -7.15 11.28
N MET A 420 -38.74 -6.63 12.47
CA MET A 420 -37.97 -5.57 13.12
C MET A 420 -36.54 -5.99 13.42
N ILE A 421 -36.35 -7.19 13.98
CA ILE A 421 -35.01 -7.72 14.27
C ILE A 421 -34.21 -7.92 12.97
N GLY A 422 -34.84 -8.45 11.93
CA GLY A 422 -34.25 -8.59 10.60
C GLY A 422 -33.78 -7.26 10.02
N LEU A 423 -34.63 -6.22 10.09
CA LEU A 423 -34.28 -4.86 9.66
C LEU A 423 -33.11 -4.29 10.45
N ILE A 424 -33.11 -4.44 11.79
CA ILE A 424 -32.02 -3.96 12.65
C ILE A 424 -30.72 -4.64 12.26
N GLY A 425 -30.72 -5.97 12.11
CA GLY A 425 -29.53 -6.72 11.72
C GLY A 425 -29.01 -6.33 10.33
N ALA A 426 -29.90 -6.21 9.33
CA ALA A 426 -29.51 -5.78 7.99
C ALA A 426 -28.94 -4.35 7.97
N SER A 427 -29.53 -3.44 8.75
CA SER A 427 -29.04 -2.07 8.92
C SER A 427 -27.67 -2.04 9.60
N LEU A 428 -27.45 -2.89 10.62
CA LEU A 428 -26.15 -3.03 11.26
C LEU A 428 -25.09 -3.56 10.29
N CYS A 429 -25.39 -4.58 9.49
CA CYS A 429 -24.47 -5.09 8.45
C CYS A 429 -24.06 -3.98 7.47
N PHE A 430 -25.03 -3.18 7.03
CA PHE A 430 -24.78 -2.04 6.14
C PHE A 430 -23.90 -0.96 6.80
N VAL A 431 -24.25 -0.53 8.01
CA VAL A 431 -23.51 0.51 8.76
C VAL A 431 -22.08 0.05 9.05
N LEU A 432 -21.89 -1.20 9.46
CA LEU A 432 -20.55 -1.77 9.71
C LEU A 432 -19.70 -1.79 8.44
N ASN A 433 -20.30 -2.11 7.28
CA ASN A 433 -19.60 -2.08 6.00
C ASN A 433 -19.17 -0.66 5.61
N ALA A 434 -20.04 0.33 5.78
CA ALA A 434 -19.72 1.73 5.55
C ALA A 434 -18.65 2.25 6.53
N ALA A 435 -18.77 1.90 7.82
CA ALA A 435 -17.82 2.27 8.86
C ALA A 435 -16.44 1.65 8.61
N TYR A 436 -16.37 0.38 8.19
CA TYR A 436 -15.13 -0.30 7.82
C TYR A 436 -14.39 0.46 6.72
N ALA A 437 -15.07 0.79 5.62
CA ALA A 437 -14.49 1.57 4.53
C ALA A 437 -14.04 2.97 5.00
N GLY A 438 -14.84 3.59 5.88
CA GLY A 438 -14.51 4.86 6.54
C GLY A 438 -13.21 4.82 7.34
N ILE A 439 -13.06 3.81 8.20
CA ILE A 439 -11.88 3.60 9.06
C ILE A 439 -10.67 3.24 8.21
N ALA A 440 -10.80 2.36 7.22
CA ALA A 440 -9.71 2.01 6.32
C ALA A 440 -9.16 3.25 5.60
N GLY A 441 -10.03 4.09 5.04
CA GLY A 441 -9.61 5.36 4.45
C GLY A 441 -8.99 6.35 5.44
N ALA A 442 -9.48 6.39 6.69
CA ALA A 442 -8.90 7.23 7.74
C ALA A 442 -7.50 6.75 8.19
N LEU A 443 -7.25 5.43 8.18
CA LEU A 443 -5.94 4.85 8.46
C LEU A 443 -4.93 5.24 7.39
N ASP A 444 -5.29 5.20 6.11
CA ASP A 444 -4.44 5.66 5.00
C ASP A 444 -4.06 7.13 5.15
N VAL A 445 -5.04 8.00 5.46
CA VAL A 445 -4.81 9.42 5.72
C VAL A 445 -3.87 9.64 6.91
N SER A 446 -4.06 8.87 7.98
CA SER A 446 -3.24 8.97 9.18
C SER A 446 -1.81 8.51 8.92
N LYS A 447 -1.64 7.46 8.12
CA LYS A 447 -0.33 6.97 7.67
C LYS A 447 0.41 8.04 6.87
N SER A 448 -0.23 8.65 5.87
CA SER A 448 0.38 9.75 5.11
C SER A 448 0.72 10.96 5.99
N LYS A 449 -0.12 11.34 6.96
CA LYS A 449 0.20 12.42 7.92
C LYS A 449 1.41 12.08 8.78
N ALA A 450 1.53 10.83 9.22
CA ALA A 450 2.66 10.39 10.04
C ALA A 450 3.98 10.34 9.24
N LEU A 451 3.93 9.91 7.98
CA LEU A 451 5.08 9.96 7.07
C LEU A 451 5.54 11.41 6.84
N SER A 452 4.62 12.33 6.51
CA SER A 452 4.94 13.75 6.38
C SER A 452 5.60 14.33 7.64
N LYS A 453 5.08 14.00 8.83
CA LYS A 453 5.67 14.43 10.11
C LYS A 453 7.09 13.87 10.29
N GLN A 454 7.33 12.63 9.87
CA GLN A 454 8.66 12.02 9.91
C GLN A 454 9.62 12.74 8.97
N ASP A 455 9.22 13.03 7.74
CA ASP A 455 10.05 13.75 6.77
C ASP A 455 10.42 15.16 7.28
N HIS A 456 9.50 15.85 7.97
CA HIS A 456 9.77 17.11 8.66
C HIS A 456 10.79 16.99 9.80
N LEU A 457 10.75 15.91 10.57
CA LEU A 457 11.70 15.68 11.66
C LEU A 457 13.09 15.41 11.10
N GLU A 458 13.19 14.56 10.07
CA GLU A 458 14.44 14.26 9.37
C GLU A 458 15.03 15.54 8.76
N ALA A 459 14.21 16.37 8.11
CA ALA A 459 14.66 17.66 7.57
C ALA A 459 15.19 18.60 8.68
N ARG A 460 14.58 18.61 9.87
CA ARG A 460 15.08 19.43 11.00
C ARG A 460 16.42 18.93 11.54
N GLU A 461 16.65 17.62 11.54
CA GLU A 461 17.95 17.06 11.90
C GLU A 461 19.03 17.45 10.87
N LEU A 462 18.70 17.41 9.59
CA LEU A 462 19.59 17.89 8.52
C LEU A 462 19.86 19.39 8.62
N LEU A 463 18.89 20.20 9.06
CA LEU A 463 19.09 21.63 9.31
C LEU A 463 20.13 21.89 10.40
N GLN A 464 20.18 21.03 11.43
CA GLN A 464 21.20 21.14 12.49
C GLN A 464 22.60 20.86 11.92
N LEU A 465 22.73 19.83 11.08
CA LEU A 465 23.98 19.56 10.37
C LEU A 465 24.38 20.72 9.45
N PHE A 466 23.41 21.26 8.70
CA PHE A 466 23.63 22.38 7.80
C PHE A 466 24.16 23.62 8.54
N ASN A 467 23.68 23.85 9.76
CA ASN A 467 24.14 24.95 10.61
C ASN A 467 25.51 24.70 11.24
N ALA A 468 25.87 23.44 11.47
CA ALA A 468 27.15 23.04 12.05
C ALA A 468 28.28 22.95 11.00
N SER A 469 27.93 22.68 9.73
CA SER A 469 28.90 22.56 8.65
C SER A 469 29.48 23.92 8.26
N THR A 470 30.79 23.96 8.06
CA THR A 470 31.52 25.10 7.51
C THR A 470 31.80 24.96 6.01
N ASP A 471 31.60 23.77 5.44
CA ASP A 471 31.81 23.49 4.02
C ASP A 471 30.58 23.90 3.21
N GLU A 472 30.77 24.80 2.26
CA GLU A 472 29.69 25.29 1.39
C GLU A 472 29.09 24.17 0.54
N ASN A 473 29.91 23.23 0.10
CA ASN A 473 29.50 22.11 -0.73
C ASN A 473 28.61 21.13 0.06
N GLU A 474 29.03 20.77 1.28
CA GLU A 474 28.23 19.98 2.21
C GLU A 474 26.90 20.68 2.54
N ARG A 475 26.93 22.00 2.76
CA ARG A 475 25.71 22.79 2.99
C ARG A 475 24.76 22.75 1.79
N LYS A 476 25.24 22.85 0.55
CA LYS A 476 24.41 22.73 -0.66
C LYS A 476 23.79 21.33 -0.78
N ALA A 477 24.55 20.27 -0.49
CA ALA A 477 24.03 18.90 -0.48
C ALA A 477 22.93 18.70 0.58
N LEU A 478 23.17 19.15 1.81
CA LEU A 478 22.18 19.10 2.90
C LEU A 478 20.93 19.93 2.58
N PHE A 479 21.08 21.08 1.93
CA PHE A 479 19.96 21.89 1.45
C PHE A 479 19.09 21.14 0.45
N LEU A 480 19.69 20.48 -0.54
CA LEU A 480 18.97 19.69 -1.52
C LEU A 480 18.24 18.49 -0.89
N GLU A 481 18.86 17.81 0.06
CA GLU A 481 18.24 16.70 0.79
C GLU A 481 17.04 17.18 1.63
N MET A 482 17.20 18.29 2.37
CA MET A 482 16.09 18.93 3.08
C MET A 482 14.95 19.33 2.13
N LYS A 483 15.28 19.90 0.98
CA LYS A 483 14.29 20.29 -0.04
C LYS A 483 13.54 19.08 -0.60
N GLY A 484 14.24 17.97 -0.85
CA GLY A 484 13.64 16.71 -1.28
C GLY A 484 12.64 16.16 -0.24
N LEU A 485 13.01 16.16 1.05
CA LEU A 485 12.11 15.77 2.14
C LEU A 485 10.89 16.69 2.23
N MET A 486 11.07 17.99 2.00
CA MET A 486 9.98 18.96 2.02
C MET A 486 9.01 18.82 0.84
N ILE A 487 9.52 18.48 -0.35
CA ILE A 487 8.70 18.12 -1.51
C ILE A 487 7.84 16.88 -1.21
N ASP A 488 8.43 15.87 -0.57
CA ASP A 488 7.71 14.66 -0.18
C ASP A 488 6.65 14.93 0.88
N SER A 489 6.99 15.71 1.91
CA SER A 489 6.03 16.12 2.92
C SER A 489 4.85 16.87 2.29
N ASP A 490 5.13 17.82 1.39
CA ASP A 490 4.10 18.56 0.64
C ASP A 490 3.23 17.63 -0.22
N TYR A 491 3.83 16.63 -0.86
CA TYR A 491 3.11 15.61 -1.61
C TYR A 491 2.20 14.79 -0.69
N GLN A 492 2.69 14.33 0.46
CA GLN A 492 1.88 13.61 1.44
C GLN A 492 0.75 14.48 1.99
N GLU A 493 0.96 15.78 2.21
CA GLU A 493 -0.10 16.71 2.60
C GLU A 493 -1.17 16.87 1.52
N LYS A 494 -0.78 17.01 0.24
CA LYS A 494 -1.70 17.03 -0.90
C LYS A 494 -2.47 15.72 -0.97
N MET A 495 -1.79 14.59 -0.80
CA MET A 495 -2.38 13.25 -0.79
C MET A 495 -3.39 13.09 0.35
N VAL A 496 -3.09 13.59 1.55
CA VAL A 496 -4.01 13.64 2.69
C VAL A 496 -5.29 14.41 2.33
N ARG A 497 -5.18 15.57 1.68
CA ARG A 497 -6.36 16.35 1.26
C ARG A 497 -7.18 15.59 0.22
N PHE A 498 -6.51 15.00 -0.77
CA PHE A 498 -7.14 14.17 -1.81
C PHE A 498 -7.87 12.96 -1.21
N GLN A 499 -7.21 12.19 -0.35
CA GLN A 499 -7.78 11.03 0.33
C GLN A 499 -8.96 11.41 1.22
N LYS A 500 -8.91 12.54 1.93
CA LYS A 500 -10.06 13.05 2.69
C LYS A 500 -11.27 13.34 1.79
N ILE A 501 -11.07 14.01 0.65
CA ILE A 501 -12.15 14.28 -0.31
C ILE A 501 -12.69 12.97 -0.89
N LYS A 502 -11.80 12.04 -1.25
CA LYS A 502 -12.15 10.69 -1.73
C LYS A 502 -13.00 9.93 -0.72
N LEU A 503 -12.61 9.97 0.55
CA LEU A 503 -13.31 9.33 1.65
C LEU A 503 -14.69 9.93 1.87
N VAL A 504 -14.79 11.26 1.98
CA VAL A 504 -16.08 11.97 2.14
C VAL A 504 -17.02 11.65 0.99
N ARG A 505 -16.50 11.68 -0.25
CA ARG A 505 -17.27 11.32 -1.45
C ARG A 505 -17.77 9.87 -1.36
N ALA A 506 -16.89 8.93 -1.04
CA ALA A 506 -17.25 7.51 -0.95
C ALA A 506 -18.35 7.28 0.08
N ILE A 507 -18.17 7.79 1.31
CA ILE A 507 -19.17 7.69 2.38
C ILE A 507 -20.50 8.33 1.97
N LEU A 508 -20.46 9.52 1.35
CA LEU A 508 -21.68 10.22 0.93
C LEU A 508 -22.44 9.44 -0.16
N ILE A 509 -21.72 8.93 -1.17
CA ILE A 509 -22.34 8.12 -2.23
C ILE A 509 -22.92 6.84 -1.64
N ASP A 510 -22.15 6.14 -0.81
CA ASP A 510 -22.55 4.86 -0.20
C ASP A 510 -23.73 5.05 0.76
N ALA A 511 -23.84 6.19 1.45
CA ALA A 511 -24.98 6.50 2.30
C ALA A 511 -26.24 6.92 1.50
N LEU A 512 -26.06 7.59 0.36
CA LEU A 512 -27.18 8.12 -0.44
C LEU A 512 -27.79 7.08 -1.39
N ILE A 513 -27.01 6.12 -1.89
CA ILE A 513 -27.50 5.12 -2.84
C ILE A 513 -28.77 4.41 -2.33
N PRO A 514 -28.85 3.90 -1.08
CA PRO A 514 -30.05 3.21 -0.62
C PRO A 514 -31.27 4.12 -0.60
N ALA A 515 -31.12 5.36 -0.15
CA ALA A 515 -32.19 6.35 -0.12
C ALA A 515 -32.69 6.72 -1.53
N VAL A 516 -31.77 6.90 -2.49
CA VAL A 516 -32.11 7.18 -3.89
C VAL A 516 -32.86 6.01 -4.51
N ILE A 517 -32.39 4.77 -4.27
CA ILE A 517 -33.05 3.56 -4.78
C ILE A 517 -34.44 3.39 -4.17
N PHE A 518 -34.56 3.55 -2.85
CA PHE A 518 -35.84 3.51 -2.15
C PHE A 518 -36.82 4.52 -2.75
N ALA A 519 -36.43 5.79 -2.80
CA ALA A 519 -37.30 6.85 -3.31
C ALA A 519 -37.69 6.61 -4.79
N SER A 520 -36.75 6.11 -5.59
CA SER A 520 -36.96 5.83 -7.01
C SER A 520 -37.92 4.67 -7.26
N LEU A 521 -37.83 3.61 -6.46
CA LEU A 521 -38.63 2.41 -6.67
C LEU A 521 -40.00 2.50 -6.02
N VAL A 522 -40.12 3.20 -4.89
CA VAL A 522 -41.37 3.32 -4.13
C VAL A 522 -42.26 4.43 -4.67
N PHE A 523 -41.71 5.62 -4.93
CA PHE A 523 -42.55 6.78 -5.28
C PHE A 523 -42.73 7.00 -6.79
N MET A 524 -41.94 6.34 -7.65
CA MET A 524 -41.95 6.59 -9.10
C MET A 524 -42.30 5.34 -9.94
N PRO A 525 -42.83 5.53 -11.17
CA PRO A 525 -43.07 4.40 -12.07
C PRO A 525 -41.73 3.75 -12.39
N LEU A 526 -41.71 2.42 -12.54
CA LEU A 526 -40.45 1.67 -12.66
C LEU A 526 -39.50 2.25 -13.72
N GLY A 527 -40.01 2.64 -14.89
CA GLY A 527 -39.20 3.25 -15.95
C GLY A 527 -38.55 4.58 -15.54
N ALA A 528 -39.31 5.49 -14.90
CA ALA A 528 -38.79 6.77 -14.42
C ALA A 528 -37.83 6.58 -13.23
N GLY A 529 -38.15 5.65 -12.32
CA GLY A 529 -37.29 5.28 -11.20
C GLY A 529 -35.94 4.73 -11.68
N ILE A 530 -35.93 3.84 -12.68
CA ILE A 530 -34.70 3.35 -13.32
C ILE A 530 -33.91 4.51 -13.95
N GLY A 531 -34.58 5.44 -14.63
CA GLY A 531 -33.94 6.64 -15.19
C GLY A 531 -33.22 7.48 -14.14
N ILE A 532 -33.84 7.68 -12.97
CA ILE A 532 -33.25 8.47 -11.88
C ILE A 532 -32.11 7.73 -11.19
N MET A 533 -32.24 6.42 -10.97
CA MET A 533 -31.13 5.59 -10.49
C MET A 533 -29.93 5.63 -11.46
N ALA A 534 -30.18 5.51 -12.76
CA ALA A 534 -29.14 5.59 -13.79
C ALA A 534 -28.45 6.96 -13.78
N ALA A 535 -29.20 8.06 -13.64
CA ALA A 535 -28.64 9.39 -13.49
C ALA A 535 -27.79 9.52 -12.21
N GLY A 536 -28.27 8.99 -11.08
CA GLY A 536 -27.53 8.96 -9.81
C GLY A 536 -26.21 8.19 -9.93
N PHE A 537 -26.23 7.01 -10.55
CA PHE A 537 -25.02 6.23 -10.81
C PHE A 537 -24.07 6.91 -11.81
N ALA A 538 -24.59 7.59 -12.82
CA ALA A 538 -23.78 8.38 -13.75
C ALA A 538 -23.07 9.53 -13.01
N ILE A 539 -23.75 10.24 -12.11
CA ILE A 539 -23.15 11.28 -11.27
C ILE A 539 -22.09 10.68 -10.33
N ALA A 540 -22.37 9.51 -9.75
CA ALA A 540 -21.38 8.78 -8.95
C ALA A 540 -20.14 8.43 -9.80
N ALA A 541 -20.31 7.89 -11.01
CA ALA A 541 -19.20 7.56 -11.88
C ALA A 541 -18.41 8.82 -12.33
N LEU A 542 -19.10 9.88 -12.74
CA LEU A 542 -18.49 11.14 -13.16
C LEU A 542 -17.71 11.78 -12.01
N SER A 543 -18.25 11.80 -10.79
CA SER A 543 -17.51 12.33 -9.63
C SER A 543 -16.25 11.51 -9.32
N HIS A 544 -16.23 10.20 -9.61
CA HIS A 544 -15.00 9.40 -9.48
C HIS A 544 -13.96 9.81 -10.52
N ILE A 545 -14.37 9.97 -11.78
CA ILE A 545 -13.50 10.36 -12.89
C ILE A 545 -12.92 11.74 -12.65
N ILE A 546 -13.76 12.71 -12.28
CA ILE A 546 -13.35 14.08 -11.94
C ILE A 546 -12.36 14.04 -10.79
N LEU A 547 -12.67 13.31 -9.71
CA LEU A 547 -11.78 13.24 -8.56
C LEU A 547 -10.41 12.65 -8.95
N LYS A 548 -10.37 11.58 -9.75
CA LYS A 548 -9.12 10.96 -10.20
C LYS A 548 -8.20 11.94 -10.96
N GLN A 549 -8.76 12.93 -11.66
CA GLN A 549 -7.96 13.97 -12.32
C GLN A 549 -7.26 14.92 -11.33
N PHE A 550 -7.74 14.99 -10.08
CA PHE A 550 -7.12 15.75 -8.99
C PHE A 550 -6.21 14.90 -8.10
N GLU A 551 -5.90 13.66 -8.50
CA GLU A 551 -4.90 12.85 -7.80
C GLU A 551 -3.55 13.58 -7.84
N PRO A 552 -2.94 13.91 -6.69
CA PRO A 552 -1.70 14.65 -6.66
C PRO A 552 -0.59 13.89 -7.39
N ALA A 553 0.11 14.57 -8.28
CA ALA A 553 1.40 14.10 -8.77
C ALA A 553 2.48 14.49 -7.75
N ARG A 554 3.50 13.64 -7.64
CA ARG A 554 4.68 13.95 -6.83
C ARG A 554 5.48 15.02 -7.57
N ASP A 555 5.73 16.14 -6.90
CA ASP A 555 6.62 17.15 -7.45
C ASP A 555 8.04 16.59 -7.49
N GLU A 556 8.78 17.02 -8.48
CA GLU A 556 10.12 16.55 -8.75
C GLU A 556 11.14 17.54 -8.16
N LEU A 557 12.21 17.05 -7.52
CA LEU A 557 13.32 17.93 -7.10
C LEU A 557 13.89 18.64 -8.34
N PRO A 558 13.99 19.98 -8.35
CA PRO A 558 14.59 20.71 -9.47
C PRO A 558 16.10 20.49 -9.51
N ASP A 559 16.69 20.61 -10.70
CA ASP A 559 18.15 20.68 -10.84
C ASP A 559 18.67 21.95 -10.14
N PHE A 560 19.92 21.92 -9.67
CA PHE A 560 20.52 23.08 -9.00
C PHE A 560 21.04 24.07 -10.04
N ASP A 561 20.09 24.82 -10.59
CA ASP A 561 20.27 25.91 -11.53
C ASP A 561 20.38 27.27 -10.83
N GLU A 562 20.54 28.34 -11.60
CA GLU A 562 20.64 29.72 -11.08
C GLU A 562 19.44 30.10 -10.17
N PRO A 563 18.18 29.80 -10.52
CA PRO A 563 17.04 29.95 -9.60
C PRO A 563 17.20 29.22 -8.26
N LEU A 564 17.61 27.95 -8.27
CA LEU A 564 17.76 27.18 -7.03
C LEU A 564 18.97 27.64 -6.20
N SER A 565 20.03 28.11 -6.85
CA SER A 565 21.19 28.72 -6.19
C SER A 565 20.82 30.00 -5.45
N LEU A 566 19.98 30.84 -6.06
CA LEU A 566 19.47 32.05 -5.40
C LEU A 566 18.63 31.70 -4.17
N GLU A 567 17.78 30.68 -4.27
CA GLU A 567 17.00 30.18 -3.12
C GLU A 567 17.91 29.64 -2.01
N TYR A 568 18.99 28.94 -2.36
CA TYR A 568 20.01 28.51 -1.41
C TYR A 568 20.68 29.70 -0.72
N ASP A 569 21.06 30.74 -1.48
CA ASP A 569 21.72 31.93 -0.93
C ASP A 569 20.79 32.69 0.02
N GLU A 570 19.52 32.86 -0.34
CA GLU A 570 18.48 33.45 0.53
C GLU A 570 18.29 32.62 1.81
N PHE A 571 18.20 31.30 1.68
CA PHE A 571 18.05 30.40 2.81
C PHE A 571 19.28 30.42 3.73
N SER A 572 20.48 30.41 3.15
CA SER A 572 21.77 30.43 3.83
C SER A 572 22.00 31.76 4.57
N ALA A 573 21.59 32.88 3.98
CA ALA A 573 21.69 34.21 4.57
C ALA A 573 20.69 34.45 5.71
N ASN A 574 19.58 33.70 5.76
CA ASN A 574 18.56 33.88 6.78
C ASN A 574 18.96 33.24 8.13
N PRO A 575 19.19 34.03 9.21
CA PRO A 575 19.55 33.49 10.52
C PRO A 575 18.37 32.83 11.25
N ALA A 576 17.13 33.11 10.82
CA ALA A 576 15.90 32.53 11.34
C ALA A 576 15.31 31.46 10.41
N ARG A 577 16.13 30.92 9.49
CA ARG A 577 15.73 29.89 8.51
C ARG A 577 15.04 28.70 9.18
N LYS A 578 13.98 28.21 8.54
CA LYS A 578 13.29 26.99 8.95
C LYS A 578 13.12 26.07 7.76
N VAL A 579 13.09 24.77 7.98
CA VAL A 579 12.83 23.79 6.91
C VAL A 579 11.50 24.03 6.20
N GLU A 580 10.50 24.57 6.89
CA GLU A 580 9.22 24.91 6.26
C GLU A 580 9.34 26.03 5.22
N ASP A 581 10.46 26.76 5.14
CA ASP A 581 10.70 27.76 4.10
C ASP A 581 11.06 27.11 2.75
N LEU A 582 11.48 25.84 2.75
CA LEU A 582 11.81 25.05 1.55
C LEU A 582 10.59 24.37 0.92
N SER A 583 9.40 24.55 1.50
CA SER A 583 8.14 23.95 1.02
C SER A 583 7.65 24.63 -0.26
N PRO A 584 7.47 23.89 -1.37
CA PRO A 584 6.79 24.38 -2.57
C PRO A 584 5.44 25.08 -2.30
N LEU A 585 4.70 24.65 -1.27
CA LEU A 585 3.39 25.22 -0.91
C LEU A 585 3.46 26.69 -0.47
N LYS A 586 4.61 27.20 0.01
CA LYS A 586 4.76 28.63 0.35
C LYS A 586 4.96 29.52 -0.88
N ILE A 587 5.53 28.99 -1.96
CA ILE A 587 5.90 29.75 -3.17
C ILE A 587 4.66 30.05 -4.03
N LYS A 588 3.57 29.30 -3.89
CA LYS A 588 2.27 29.59 -4.52
C LYS A 588 1.24 30.08 -3.50
N LYS A 589 1.20 31.39 -3.23
CA LYS A 589 -0.05 32.06 -2.84
C LYS A 589 -1.03 32.06 -4.03
N SER A 590 -1.61 30.91 -4.33
CA SER A 590 -2.74 30.80 -5.28
C SER A 590 -4.06 31.18 -4.60
N PRO A 591 -5.05 31.70 -5.35
CA PRO A 591 -6.23 32.34 -4.80
C PRO A 591 -7.10 31.35 -4.05
N VAL A 592 -7.52 31.77 -2.87
CA VAL A 592 -8.43 31.06 -1.96
C VAL A 592 -9.75 30.81 -2.68
N LEU A 593 -9.98 29.58 -3.16
CA LEU A 593 -11.28 29.13 -3.67
C LEU A 593 -12.11 28.36 -2.63
N PHE A 594 -11.59 28.23 -1.40
CA PHE A 594 -12.39 27.75 -0.26
C PHE A 594 -12.11 28.60 0.97
N ILE A 595 -13.05 29.49 1.28
CA ILE A 595 -13.12 30.19 2.57
C ILE A 595 -13.40 29.10 3.62
N SER A 596 -12.35 28.62 4.29
CA SER A 596 -12.51 27.93 5.56
C SER A 596 -12.95 28.97 6.59
N GLY A 597 -14.19 28.87 7.05
CA GLY A 597 -14.72 29.68 8.13
C GLY A 597 -13.80 29.63 9.37
N LYS A 598 -13.58 30.79 9.99
CA LYS A 598 -12.91 30.92 11.29
C LYS A 598 -13.69 30.12 12.34
N GLY A 599 -13.07 29.08 12.89
CA GLY A 599 -13.63 28.35 14.02
C GLY A 599 -12.84 27.10 14.37
N SER A 600 -11.61 27.25 14.88
CA SER A 600 -10.99 26.19 15.70
C SER A 600 -9.70 26.70 16.37
N THR A 601 -9.86 27.32 17.54
CA THR A 601 -8.79 27.46 18.55
C THR A 601 -8.69 26.20 19.42
N VAL A 602 -9.70 25.33 19.41
CA VAL A 602 -9.80 24.15 20.29
C VAL A 602 -8.98 22.95 19.79
N VAL A 603 -8.71 22.83 18.49
CA VAL A 603 -7.92 21.68 17.95
C VAL A 603 -6.42 21.82 18.22
N LYS A 604 -5.89 23.04 18.41
CA LYS A 604 -4.46 23.26 18.64
C LYS A 604 -3.98 22.84 20.03
N GLU A 605 -4.86 22.82 21.04
CA GLU A 605 -4.51 22.34 22.39
C GLU A 605 -4.51 20.81 22.48
N ALA A 606 -5.39 20.13 21.71
CA ALA A 606 -5.41 18.68 21.63
C ALA A 606 -4.15 18.11 20.93
N GLU A 607 -3.68 18.75 19.84
CA GLU A 607 -2.46 18.31 19.14
C GLU A 607 -1.17 18.54 19.95
N LYS A 608 -1.16 19.50 20.89
CA LYS A 608 -0.02 19.76 21.76
C LYS A 608 0.05 18.75 22.93
N SER A 609 -1.09 18.41 23.50
CA SER A 609 -1.23 17.39 24.55
C SER A 609 -0.83 15.98 24.06
N GLU A 610 -1.22 15.61 22.84
CA GLU A 610 -0.88 14.31 22.27
C GLU A 610 0.61 14.18 21.90
N ALA A 611 1.25 15.28 21.50
CA ALA A 611 2.69 15.32 21.24
C ALA A 611 3.54 15.21 22.52
N GLU A 612 3.09 15.78 23.63
CA GLU A 612 3.76 15.67 24.93
C GLU A 612 3.57 14.26 25.55
N HIS A 613 2.41 13.63 25.35
CA HIS A 613 2.17 12.26 25.81
C HIS A 613 3.01 11.21 25.06
N LEU A 614 3.32 11.43 23.77
CA LEU A 614 4.18 10.55 22.98
C LEU A 614 5.68 10.66 23.30
N LEU A 615 6.12 11.77 23.90
CA LEU A 615 7.50 11.96 24.35
C LEU A 615 7.74 11.42 25.76
N SER A 616 6.69 11.36 26.60
CA SER A 616 6.74 10.85 27.97
C SER A 616 6.82 9.31 28.04
N SER A 617 6.26 8.57 27.08
CA SER A 617 6.18 7.10 27.16
C SER A 617 7.50 6.34 26.87
N LYS A 618 8.64 7.03 26.76
CA LYS A 618 9.96 6.39 26.54
C LYS A 618 10.61 5.84 27.81
N ASN A 619 10.08 6.12 29.01
CA ASN A 619 10.68 5.69 30.27
C ASN A 619 10.13 4.38 30.86
N ASP A 620 9.07 3.78 30.31
CA ASP A 620 8.39 2.61 30.91
C ASP A 620 8.61 1.28 30.16
N LEU A 621 9.54 1.21 29.20
CA LEU A 621 9.84 -0.02 28.44
C LEU A 621 10.94 -0.91 29.06
N SER A 622 11.29 -0.71 30.34
CA SER A 622 12.25 -1.57 31.05
C SER A 622 11.62 -2.78 31.78
N THR A 623 10.31 -2.98 31.67
CA THR A 623 9.64 -4.20 32.15
C THR A 623 8.51 -4.62 31.22
N LEU A 624 8.84 -5.41 30.20
CA LEU A 624 7.99 -6.46 29.61
C LEU A 624 8.83 -7.40 28.77
#